data_AF-A0A2E0WZF5-F1
#
_entry.id   AF-A0A2E0WZF5-F1
#
_cell.length_a   1.000
_cell.length_b   1.000
_cell.length_c   1.000
_cell.angle_alpha   90.00
_cell.angle_beta   90.00
_cell.angle_gamma   90.00
#
_symmetry.space_group_name_H-M   'P 1'
#
loop_
_entity.id
_entity.type
_entity.pdbx_description
1 polymer ?
#
loop_
_entity_poly.entity_id
_entity_poly.type
_entity_poly.pdbx_seq_one_letter_code
_entity_poly.pdbx_strand_id
1 'polypeptide(L)'
;MSTDDFSKQQYVALRAEISESKSRVFWLLLIGIALVFAAGYVAAEHPTAFANAAIPFLLLAVMLSFIAEESNISRAGRYLREVVEPNIKEMTCWERWLETQTQFRMVDRSFVVGFSVLLLSFFVITASLSVRQMDDTGQRLELIVAAATAYVLGGVCIVYVLVRHWTASVKPSDEPRTSEADDAAGDPT
;
A
#
# COMPACT_ATOMS: atom_id res chain seq x y z
N MET A 1 18.42 12.10 -30.63
CA MET A 1 18.59 11.83 -29.18
C MET A 1 19.08 10.40 -29.06
N SER A 2 20.17 10.15 -28.35
CA SER A 2 20.67 8.77 -28.22
C SER A 2 19.72 7.95 -27.34
N THR A 3 19.65 6.63 -27.57
CA THR A 3 18.85 5.71 -26.75
C THR A 3 19.23 5.80 -25.27
N ASP A 4 20.51 6.08 -25.00
CA ASP A 4 21.04 6.26 -23.65
C ASP A 4 20.51 7.55 -23.00
N ASP A 5 20.43 8.65 -23.75
CA ASP A 5 19.87 9.91 -23.23
C ASP A 5 18.37 9.78 -22.91
N PHE A 6 17.63 9.07 -23.76
CA PHE A 6 16.21 8.79 -23.50
C PHE A 6 16.01 7.92 -22.26
N SER A 7 16.80 6.85 -22.11
CA SER A 7 16.73 5.96 -20.93
C SER A 7 17.09 6.69 -19.64
N LYS A 8 18.09 7.58 -19.68
CA LYS A 8 18.45 8.46 -18.55
C LYS A 8 17.32 9.42 -18.17
N GLN A 9 16.64 10.01 -19.15
CA GLN A 9 15.50 10.88 -18.87
C GLN A 9 14.31 10.11 -18.27
N GLN A 10 14.01 8.92 -18.79
CA GLN A 10 12.98 8.04 -18.22
C GLN A 10 13.31 7.67 -16.77
N TYR A 11 14.57 7.35 -16.47
CA TYR A 11 15.01 7.04 -15.11
C TYR A 11 14.79 8.23 -14.15
N VAL A 12 15.19 9.44 -14.55
CA VAL A 12 14.99 10.65 -13.72
C VAL A 12 13.51 10.95 -13.50
N ALA A 13 12.69 10.83 -14.55
CA ALA A 13 11.25 11.05 -14.48
C ALA A 13 10.57 10.03 -13.55
N LEU A 14 10.84 8.73 -13.71
CA LEU A 14 10.28 7.69 -12.84
C LEU A 14 10.72 7.86 -11.38
N ARG A 15 11.98 8.24 -11.15
CA ARG A 15 12.47 8.48 -9.79
C ARG A 15 11.75 9.66 -9.14
N ALA A 16 11.49 10.72 -9.89
CA ALA A 16 10.70 11.85 -9.42
C ALA A 16 9.27 11.40 -9.06
N GLU A 17 8.62 10.61 -9.93
CA GLU A 17 7.29 10.04 -9.69
C GLU A 17 7.24 9.17 -8.42
N ILE A 18 8.23 8.30 -8.21
CA ILE A 18 8.33 7.48 -6.99
C ILE A 18 8.51 8.36 -5.74
N SER A 19 9.36 9.39 -5.83
CA SER A 19 9.58 10.30 -4.70
C SER A 19 8.32 11.10 -4.33
N GLU A 20 7.56 11.54 -5.34
CA GLU A 20 6.28 12.22 -5.15
C GLU A 20 5.25 11.27 -4.55
N SER A 21 5.20 10.03 -5.03
CA SER A 21 4.32 8.99 -4.50
C SER A 21 4.59 8.71 -3.02
N LYS A 22 5.86 8.60 -2.60
CA LYS A 22 6.21 8.45 -1.16
C LYS A 22 5.82 9.67 -0.34
N SER A 23 5.91 10.88 -0.89
CA SER A 23 5.38 12.10 -0.24
C SER A 23 3.86 12.04 -0.08
N ARG A 24 3.12 11.58 -1.10
CA ARG A 24 1.66 11.37 -1.02
C ARG A 24 1.28 10.34 0.03
N VAL A 25 2.03 9.24 0.14
CA VAL A 25 1.84 8.24 1.21
C VAL A 25 2.02 8.87 2.60
N PHE A 26 3.05 9.69 2.79
CA PHE A 26 3.28 10.40 4.06
C PHE A 26 2.11 11.33 4.40
N TRP A 27 1.61 12.10 3.43
CA TRP A 27 0.44 12.97 3.63
C TRP A 27 -0.83 12.19 3.90
N LEU A 28 -1.08 11.07 3.21
CA LEU A 28 -2.22 10.19 3.49
C LEU A 28 -2.17 9.66 4.92
N LEU A 29 -0.98 9.34 5.42
CA LEU A 29 -0.80 8.87 6.79
C LEU A 29 -1.05 9.97 7.81
N LEU A 30 -0.54 11.18 7.57
CA LEU A 30 -0.80 12.34 8.42
C LEU A 30 -2.30 12.69 8.47
N ILE A 31 -2.96 12.69 7.30
CA ILE A 31 -4.41 12.91 7.19
C ILE A 31 -5.16 11.79 7.92
N GLY A 32 -4.76 10.53 7.75
CA GLY A 32 -5.36 9.40 8.46
C GLY A 32 -5.29 9.54 9.97
N ILE A 33 -4.13 9.93 10.51
CA ILE A 33 -3.95 10.19 11.95
C ILE A 33 -4.83 11.36 12.41
N ALA A 34 -4.79 12.48 11.69
CA ALA A 34 -5.61 13.65 12.02
C ALA A 34 -7.11 13.34 11.99
N LEU A 35 -7.53 12.52 11.02
CA LEU A 35 -8.91 12.07 10.88
C LEU A 35 -9.31 11.18 12.06
N VAL A 36 -8.45 10.28 12.53
CA VAL A 36 -8.71 9.47 13.73
C VAL A 36 -8.93 10.35 14.97
N PHE A 37 -8.09 11.36 15.17
CA PHE A 37 -8.25 12.29 16.29
C PHE A 37 -9.54 13.12 16.17
N ALA A 38 -9.81 13.69 15.00
CA ALA A 38 -11.03 14.46 14.75
C ALA A 38 -12.28 13.61 14.93
N ALA A 39 -12.26 12.38 14.41
CA ALA A 39 -13.32 11.39 14.57
C ALA A 39 -13.56 11.04 16.05
N GLY A 40 -12.49 10.80 16.82
CA GLY A 40 -12.58 10.53 18.25
C GLY A 40 -13.16 11.70 19.04
N TYR A 41 -12.75 12.93 18.71
CA TYR A 41 -13.29 14.14 19.33
C TYR A 41 -14.77 14.35 19.02
N VAL A 42 -15.16 14.26 17.74
CA VAL A 42 -16.57 14.37 17.32
C VAL A 42 -17.42 13.28 17.96
N ALA A 43 -16.90 12.06 18.07
CA ALA A 43 -17.61 10.98 18.73
C ALA A 43 -17.85 11.23 20.23
N ALA A 44 -16.91 11.92 20.90
CA ALA A 44 -17.04 12.30 22.29
C ALA A 44 -18.03 13.46 22.50
N GLU A 45 -18.03 14.48 21.64
CA GLU A 45 -18.92 15.64 21.78
C GLU A 45 -20.34 15.42 21.25
N HIS A 46 -20.49 14.59 20.22
CA HIS A 46 -21.76 14.39 19.51
C HIS A 46 -22.12 12.91 19.38
N PRO A 47 -22.50 12.25 20.50
CA PRO A 47 -22.76 10.82 20.53
C PRO A 47 -23.96 10.37 19.67
N THR A 48 -24.89 11.27 19.31
CA THR A 48 -26.06 10.93 18.51
C THR A 48 -25.87 11.17 17.01
N ALA A 49 -24.71 11.65 16.58
CA ALA A 49 -24.49 12.04 15.19
C ALA A 49 -24.21 10.83 14.28
N PHE A 50 -24.86 10.82 13.12
CA PHE A 50 -24.55 9.95 11.97
C PHE A 50 -23.06 9.93 11.60
N ALA A 51 -22.32 10.99 11.96
CA ALA A 51 -20.88 11.09 11.83
C ALA A 51 -20.14 9.89 12.44
N ASN A 52 -20.61 9.33 13.57
CA ASN A 52 -19.95 8.21 14.24
C ASN A 52 -20.03 6.90 13.43
N ALA A 53 -21.08 6.72 12.64
CA ALA A 53 -21.23 5.55 11.78
C ALA A 53 -20.37 5.64 10.51
N ALA A 54 -19.97 6.85 10.10
CA ALA A 54 -19.15 7.09 8.90
C ALA A 54 -17.64 6.90 9.15
N ILE A 55 -17.18 7.02 10.40
CA ILE A 55 -15.76 6.92 10.76
C ILE A 55 -15.09 5.63 10.25
N PRO A 56 -15.67 4.42 10.44
CA PRO A 56 -15.05 3.19 9.95
C PRO A 56 -14.92 3.15 8.42
N PHE A 57 -15.86 3.78 7.69
CA PHE A 57 -15.80 3.88 6.22
C PHE A 57 -14.73 4.86 5.74
N LEU A 58 -14.48 5.94 6.48
CA LEU A 58 -13.36 6.84 6.18
C LEU A 58 -12.02 6.14 6.40
N LEU A 59 -11.88 5.35 7.46
CA LEU A 59 -10.68 4.53 7.69
C LEU A 59 -10.46 3.52 6.55
N LEU A 60 -11.54 2.88 6.09
CA LEU A 60 -11.54 2.01 4.91
C LEU A 60 -11.01 2.76 3.67
N ALA A 61 -11.52 3.96 3.39
CA ALA A 61 -11.11 4.74 2.23
C ALA A 61 -9.63 5.14 2.29
N VAL A 62 -9.14 5.56 3.46
CA VAL A 62 -7.71 5.88 3.69
C VAL A 62 -6.85 4.64 3.46
N MET A 63 -7.27 3.48 3.98
CA MET A 63 -6.54 2.23 3.83
C MET A 63 -6.45 1.78 2.36
N LEU A 64 -7.56 1.84 1.62
CA LEU A 64 -7.56 1.51 0.20
C LEU A 64 -6.68 2.46 -0.61
N SER A 65 -6.70 3.75 -0.28
CA SER A 65 -5.86 4.77 -0.93
C SER A 65 -4.37 4.50 -0.69
N PHE A 66 -4.01 4.13 0.55
CA PHE A 66 -2.64 3.74 0.91
C PHE A 66 -2.18 2.50 0.12
N ILE A 67 -3.00 1.45 0.04
CA ILE A 67 -2.67 0.22 -0.70
C ILE A 67 -2.53 0.48 -2.20
N ALA A 68 -3.39 1.33 -2.77
CA ALA A 68 -3.31 1.71 -4.18
C ALA A 68 -1.99 2.43 -4.49
N GLU A 69 -1.55 3.33 -3.61
CA GLU A 69 -0.31 4.09 -3.79
C GLU A 69 0.93 3.18 -3.67
N GLU A 70 0.97 2.29 -2.69
CA GLU A 70 2.05 1.29 -2.56
C GLU A 70 2.11 0.33 -3.77
N SER A 71 0.95 -0.06 -4.31
CA SER A 71 0.90 -0.86 -5.54
C SER A 71 1.45 -0.11 -6.76
N ASN A 72 1.21 1.20 -6.86
CA ASN A 72 1.75 2.03 -7.94
C ASN A 72 3.27 2.16 -7.83
N ILE A 73 3.79 2.42 -6.62
CA ILE A 73 5.23 2.49 -6.33
C ILE A 73 5.91 1.17 -6.66
N SER A 74 5.34 0.04 -6.23
CA SER A 74 5.89 -1.30 -6.49
C SER A 74 5.99 -1.59 -8.00
N ARG A 75 4.98 -1.19 -8.77
CA ARG A 75 4.98 -1.36 -10.24
C ARG A 75 6.02 -0.46 -10.92
N ALA A 76 6.12 0.80 -10.50
CA ALA A 76 7.12 1.72 -11.02
C ALA A 76 8.55 1.24 -10.73
N GLY A 77 8.82 0.79 -9.50
CA GLY A 77 10.12 0.22 -9.12
C GLY A 77 10.46 -1.04 -9.91
N ARG A 78 9.48 -1.93 -10.14
CA ARG A 78 9.68 -3.12 -10.98
C ARG A 78 10.03 -2.77 -12.42
N TYR A 79 9.29 -1.82 -13.02
CA TYR A 79 9.57 -1.37 -14.38
C TYR A 79 10.96 -0.74 -14.49
N LEU A 80 11.35 0.07 -13.51
CA LEU A 80 12.69 0.66 -13.44
C LEU A 80 13.78 -0.42 -13.45
N ARG A 81 13.64 -1.42 -12.58
CA ARG A 81 14.56 -2.55 -12.43
C ARG A 81 14.66 -3.43 -13.68
N GLU A 82 13.53 -3.77 -14.29
CA GLU A 82 13.47 -4.76 -15.37
C GLU A 82 13.71 -4.17 -16.76
N VAL A 83 13.35 -2.90 -16.97
CA VAL A 83 13.33 -2.28 -18.31
C VAL A 83 14.31 -1.12 -18.43
N VAL A 84 14.44 -0.26 -17.42
CA VAL A 84 15.22 0.98 -17.54
C VAL A 84 16.68 0.77 -17.16
N GLU A 85 16.94 0.24 -15.96
CA GLU A 85 18.30 0.09 -15.43
C GLU A 85 19.23 -0.82 -16.26
N PRO A 86 18.77 -1.92 -16.89
CA PRO A 86 19.64 -2.77 -17.71
C PRO A 86 20.24 -2.05 -18.93
N ASN A 87 19.57 -0.99 -19.40
CA ASN A 87 20.02 -0.19 -20.54
C ASN A 87 21.05 0.88 -20.15
N ILE A 88 21.31 1.11 -18.86
CA ILE A 88 22.24 2.12 -18.36
C ILE A 88 23.54 1.42 -17.91
N LYS A 89 24.57 1.42 -18.76
CA LYS A 89 25.82 0.67 -18.51
C LYS A 89 26.81 1.34 -17.54
N GLU A 90 26.71 2.65 -17.34
CA GLU A 90 27.79 3.44 -16.71
C GLU A 90 27.48 3.99 -15.30
N MET A 91 26.33 3.66 -14.70
CA MET A 91 25.95 4.18 -13.38
C MET A 91 25.42 3.11 -12.44
N THR A 92 25.79 3.20 -11.17
CA THR A 92 25.15 2.46 -10.08
C THR A 92 23.72 2.97 -9.95
N CYS A 93 22.79 2.24 -10.55
CA CYS A 93 21.38 2.62 -10.54
C CYS A 93 20.73 2.32 -9.18
N TRP A 94 19.63 3.02 -8.89
CA TRP A 94 19.02 3.07 -7.57
C TRP A 94 18.50 1.72 -7.07
N GLU A 95 17.82 0.92 -7.91
CA GLU A 95 17.35 -0.41 -7.51
C GLU A 95 18.53 -1.35 -7.29
N ARG A 96 19.57 -1.29 -8.12
CA ARG A 96 20.80 -2.06 -7.91
C ARG A 96 21.51 -1.71 -6.60
N TRP A 97 21.53 -0.43 -6.22
CA TRP A 97 22.02 0.00 -4.90
C TRP A 97 21.12 -0.50 -3.77
N LEU A 98 19.80 -0.44 -3.94
CA LEU A 98 18.82 -0.95 -2.97
C LEU A 98 18.93 -2.46 -2.75
N GLU A 99 19.27 -3.24 -3.78
CA GLU A 99 19.54 -4.68 -3.67
C GLU A 99 20.73 -4.96 -2.75
N THR A 100 21.75 -4.10 -2.72
CA THR A 100 22.87 -4.23 -1.77
C THR A 100 22.46 -3.90 -0.33
N GLN A 101 21.33 -3.23 -0.14
CA GLN A 101 20.84 -2.73 1.15
C GLN A 101 19.50 -3.40 1.53
N THR A 102 19.51 -4.72 1.63
CA THR A 102 18.31 -5.54 1.97
C THR A 102 17.58 -5.07 3.24
N GLN A 103 18.31 -4.49 4.20
CA GLN A 103 17.76 -3.88 5.42
C GLN A 103 16.65 -2.85 5.14
N PHE A 104 16.80 -1.98 4.14
CA PHE A 104 15.81 -0.93 3.89
C PHE A 104 14.51 -1.50 3.30
N ARG A 105 14.59 -2.57 2.51
CA ARG A 105 13.42 -3.25 1.93
C ARG A 105 12.60 -3.98 2.99
N MET A 106 13.26 -4.53 4.00
CA MET A 106 12.57 -5.15 5.15
C MET A 106 11.84 -4.12 6.02
N VAL A 107 12.41 -2.94 6.21
CA VAL A 107 11.78 -1.85 6.97
C VAL A 107 10.50 -1.38 6.29
N ASP A 108 10.51 -1.12 4.98
CA ASP A 108 9.31 -0.67 4.24
C ASP A 108 8.19 -1.72 4.32
N ARG A 109 8.54 -3.00 4.16
CA ARG A 109 7.58 -4.10 4.34
C ARG A 109 7.00 -4.16 5.76
N SER A 110 7.86 -4.06 6.77
CA SER A 110 7.43 -4.11 8.18
C SER A 110 6.55 -2.92 8.53
N PHE A 111 6.85 -1.75 7.96
CA PHE A 111 6.08 -0.53 8.11
C PHE A 111 4.67 -0.67 7.51
N VAL A 112 4.56 -1.14 6.25
CA VAL A 112 3.27 -1.38 5.59
C VAL A 112 2.40 -2.35 6.39
N VAL A 113 3.00 -3.42 6.91
CA VAL A 113 2.30 -4.41 7.74
C VAL A 113 1.86 -3.80 9.06
N GLY A 114 2.75 -3.11 9.76
CA GLY A 114 2.44 -2.46 11.04
C GLY A 114 1.31 -1.43 10.88
N PHE A 115 1.40 -0.59 9.87
CA PHE A 115 0.37 0.41 9.55
C PHE A 115 -0.98 -0.24 9.22
N SER A 116 -0.97 -1.30 8.41
CA SER A 116 -2.19 -2.05 8.05
C SER A 116 -2.87 -2.69 9.26
N VAL A 117 -2.08 -3.30 10.16
CA VAL A 117 -2.59 -3.92 11.40
C VAL A 117 -3.14 -2.85 12.35
N LEU A 118 -2.48 -1.71 12.47
CA LEU A 118 -2.96 -0.58 13.27
C LEU A 118 -4.30 -0.06 12.73
N LEU A 119 -4.40 0.24 11.43
CA LEU A 119 -5.65 0.70 10.81
C LEU A 119 -6.78 -0.32 10.96
N LEU A 120 -6.50 -1.62 10.76
CA LEU A 120 -7.50 -2.66 10.96
C LEU A 120 -7.98 -2.73 12.41
N SER A 121 -7.07 -2.60 13.38
CA SER A 121 -7.42 -2.58 14.80
C SER A 121 -8.30 -1.38 15.12
N PHE A 122 -7.96 -0.19 14.62
CA PHE A 122 -8.79 1.01 14.76
C PHE A 122 -10.16 0.84 14.09
N PHE A 123 -10.21 0.23 12.91
CA PHE A 123 -11.48 -0.08 12.24
C PHE A 123 -12.36 -0.98 13.11
N VAL A 124 -11.82 -2.07 13.66
CA VAL A 124 -12.58 -2.99 14.52
C VAL A 124 -13.09 -2.29 15.79
N ILE A 125 -12.24 -1.50 16.44
CA ILE A 125 -12.62 -0.75 17.66
C ILE A 125 -13.72 0.26 17.33
N THR A 126 -13.53 1.09 16.30
CA THR A 126 -14.50 2.12 15.91
C THR A 126 -15.82 1.50 15.47
N ALA A 127 -15.80 0.47 14.62
CA ALA A 127 -17.01 -0.25 14.21
C ALA A 127 -17.76 -0.86 15.40
N SER A 128 -17.03 -1.46 16.36
CA SER A 128 -17.64 -2.06 17.56
C SER A 128 -18.29 -1.01 18.45
N LEU A 129 -17.63 0.14 18.64
CA LEU A 129 -18.17 1.26 19.40
C LEU A 129 -19.40 1.87 18.71
N SER A 130 -19.36 2.05 17.39
CA SER A 130 -20.48 2.57 16.61
C SER A 130 -21.72 1.66 16.72
N VAL A 131 -21.54 0.34 16.63
CA VAL A 131 -22.66 -0.62 16.79
C VAL A 131 -23.23 -0.58 18.22
N ARG A 132 -22.37 -0.57 19.26
CA ARG A 132 -22.82 -0.46 20.65
C ARG A 132 -23.58 0.83 20.92
N GLN A 133 -23.08 1.95 20.39
CA GLN A 133 -23.73 3.24 20.53
C GLN A 133 -25.11 3.27 19.87
N MET A 134 -25.28 2.63 18.71
CA MET A 134 -26.59 2.52 18.06
C MET A 134 -27.58 1.68 18.89
N ASP A 135 -27.09 0.62 19.54
CA ASP A 135 -27.87 -0.22 20.47
C ASP A 135 -28.31 0.56 21.71
N ASP A 136 -27.38 1.26 22.37
CA ASP A 136 -27.65 2.08 23.56
C ASP A 136 -28.62 3.24 23.27
N THR A 137 -28.60 3.79 22.06
CA THR A 137 -29.51 4.87 21.64
C THR A 137 -30.92 4.35 21.32
N GLY A 138 -31.15 3.04 21.37
CA GLY A 138 -32.43 2.42 21.05
C GLY A 138 -32.82 2.57 19.58
N GLN A 139 -31.85 2.60 18.67
CA GLN A 139 -32.15 2.61 17.24
C GLN A 139 -32.88 1.32 16.82
N ARG A 140 -33.61 1.41 15.72
CA ARG A 140 -34.31 0.24 15.17
C ARG A 140 -33.31 -0.88 14.90
N LEU A 141 -33.64 -2.09 15.34
CA LEU A 141 -32.83 -3.30 15.16
C LEU A 141 -32.36 -3.49 13.70
N GLU A 142 -33.23 -3.17 12.74
CA GLU A 142 -32.91 -3.22 11.30
C GLU A 142 -31.70 -2.38 10.91
N LEU A 143 -31.58 -1.16 11.46
CA LEU A 143 -30.45 -0.26 11.18
C LEU A 143 -29.15 -0.77 11.81
N ILE A 144 -29.25 -1.32 13.02
CA ILE A 144 -28.11 -1.91 13.74
C ILE A 144 -27.58 -3.11 12.96
N VAL A 145 -28.47 -4.01 12.52
CA VAL A 145 -28.10 -5.20 11.73
C VAL A 145 -27.50 -4.78 10.38
N ALA A 146 -28.07 -3.79 9.70
CA ALA A 146 -27.55 -3.29 8.44
C ALA A 146 -26.13 -2.69 8.60
N ALA A 147 -25.92 -1.86 9.62
CA ALA A 147 -24.62 -1.25 9.91
C ALA A 147 -23.58 -2.31 10.29
N ALA A 148 -23.92 -3.23 11.19
CA ALA A 148 -23.04 -4.33 11.59
C ALA A 148 -22.63 -5.20 10.40
N THR A 149 -23.60 -5.54 9.52
CA THR A 149 -23.33 -6.31 8.30
C THR A 149 -22.37 -5.55 7.37
N ALA A 150 -22.60 -4.25 7.17
CA ALA A 150 -21.73 -3.42 6.34
C ALA A 150 -20.31 -3.34 6.90
N TYR A 151 -20.13 -3.24 8.22
CA TYR A 151 -18.81 -3.24 8.84
C TYR A 151 -18.11 -4.60 8.74
N VAL A 152 -18.84 -5.71 8.90
CA VAL A 152 -18.28 -7.05 8.70
C VAL A 152 -17.81 -7.23 7.26
N LEU A 153 -18.64 -6.85 6.28
CA LEU A 153 -18.26 -6.91 4.86
C LEU A 153 -17.04 -6.02 4.55
N GLY A 154 -16.99 -4.82 5.12
CA GLY A 154 -15.85 -3.92 5.01
C GLY A 154 -14.57 -4.52 5.60
N GLY A 155 -14.65 -5.10 6.79
CA GLY A 155 -13.53 -5.78 7.45
C GLY A 155 -13.03 -6.99 6.65
N VAL A 156 -13.93 -7.82 6.13
CA VAL A 156 -13.59 -8.95 5.25
C VAL A 156 -12.90 -8.47 3.98
N CYS A 157 -13.39 -7.39 3.38
CA CYS A 157 -12.77 -6.77 2.20
C CYS A 157 -11.33 -6.32 2.50
N ILE A 158 -11.10 -5.64 3.63
CA ILE A 158 -9.76 -5.23 4.06
C ILE A 158 -8.84 -6.45 4.18
N VAL A 159 -9.26 -7.47 4.93
CA VAL A 159 -8.45 -8.66 5.18
C VAL A 159 -8.11 -9.34 3.85
N TYR A 160 -9.08 -9.46 2.95
CA TYR A 160 -8.84 -10.01 1.62
C TYR A 160 -7.82 -9.20 0.82
N VAL A 161 -7.94 -7.87 0.78
CA VAL A 161 -6.99 -7.00 0.06
C VAL A 161 -5.60 -7.09 0.69
N LEU A 162 -5.49 -7.11 2.01
CA LEU A 162 -4.21 -7.27 2.71
C LEU A 162 -3.53 -8.60 2.42
N VAL A 163 -4.28 -9.71 2.48
CA VAL A 163 -3.76 -11.04 2.16
C VAL A 163 -3.32 -11.11 0.71
N ARG A 164 -4.11 -10.54 -0.22
CA ARG A 164 -3.74 -10.48 -1.63
C ARG A 164 -2.49 -9.65 -1.86
N HIS A 165 -2.37 -8.50 -1.20
CA HIS A 165 -1.19 -7.65 -1.27
C HIS A 165 0.05 -8.38 -0.71
N TRP A 166 -0.08 -9.02 0.45
CA TRP A 166 0.99 -9.79 1.08
C TRP A 166 1.50 -10.91 0.18
N THR A 167 0.59 -11.71 -0.37
CA THR A 167 0.94 -12.84 -1.25
C THR A 167 1.64 -12.36 -2.54
N ALA A 168 1.21 -11.23 -3.10
CA ALA A 168 1.87 -10.61 -4.25
C ALA A 168 3.29 -10.13 -3.93
N SER A 169 3.55 -9.66 -2.70
CA SER A 169 4.88 -9.22 -2.26
C SER A 169 5.85 -10.36 -1.93
N VAL A 170 5.36 -11.59 -1.72
CA VAL A 170 6.19 -12.73 -1.30
C VAL A 170 6.74 -13.55 -2.47
N LYS A 171 6.14 -13.50 -3.66
CA LYS A 171 6.63 -14.29 -4.81
C LYS A 171 8.07 -13.87 -5.17
N PRO A 172 9.08 -14.73 -4.95
CA PRO A 172 10.45 -14.45 -5.37
C PRO A 172 10.50 -14.46 -6.89
N SER A 173 11.17 -13.49 -7.48
CA SER A 173 11.59 -13.51 -8.88
C SER A 173 12.74 -14.50 -9.08
N ASP A 174 12.58 -15.73 -8.60
CA ASP A 174 13.54 -16.82 -8.81
C ASP A 174 13.09 -17.66 -10.01
N GLU A 175 13.01 -17.02 -11.17
CA GLU A 175 13.24 -17.75 -12.42
C GLU A 175 14.71 -17.52 -12.77
N PRO A 176 15.59 -18.52 -12.55
CA PRO A 176 16.94 -18.42 -13.05
C PRO A 176 16.82 -18.28 -14.57
N ARG A 177 17.24 -17.12 -15.10
CA ARG A 177 17.53 -16.98 -16.53
C ARG A 177 18.57 -18.04 -16.84
N THR A 178 18.11 -19.17 -17.35
CA THR A 178 18.97 -20.18 -17.96
C THR A 178 19.81 -19.45 -18.98
N SER A 179 21.11 -19.43 -18.68
CA SER A 179 22.18 -18.97 -19.52
C SER A 179 22.15 -19.76 -20.82
N GLU A 180 21.31 -19.35 -21.77
CA GLU A 180 21.28 -19.81 -23.15
C GLU A 180 22.36 -19.06 -23.97
N ALA A 181 23.56 -18.95 -23.39
CA ALA A 181 24.70 -18.22 -23.94
C ALA A 181 25.95 -19.10 -24.14
N ASP A 182 25.90 -20.40 -23.86
CA ASP A 182 27.08 -21.29 -23.99
C ASP A 182 27.05 -22.25 -25.20
N ASP A 183 26.00 -22.27 -26.03
CA ASP A 183 25.90 -23.20 -27.18
C ASP A 183 26.30 -22.62 -28.55
N ALA A 184 26.87 -21.41 -28.62
CA ALA A 184 27.29 -20.81 -29.90
C ALA A 184 28.82 -20.62 -30.06
N ALA A 185 29.63 -21.18 -29.16
CA ALA A 185 31.09 -21.15 -29.23
C ALA A 185 31.67 -22.58 -29.27
N GLY A 186 31.40 -23.31 -30.34
CA GLY A 186 31.98 -24.65 -30.50
C GLY A 186 31.70 -25.29 -31.84
N ASP A 187 32.24 -24.76 -32.94
CA ASP A 187 32.80 -25.66 -33.96
C ASP A 187 33.90 -24.97 -34.81
N PRO A 188 35.19 -25.24 -34.54
CA PRO A 188 36.27 -25.04 -35.47
C PRO A 188 36.71 -26.40 -36.05
N THR A 189 36.22 -26.76 -37.25
CA THR A 189 36.96 -27.63 -38.18
C THR A 189 36.74 -27.21 -39.62
#